data_AF-A0A2V6T4I8-F1
#
_entry.id   AF-A0A2V6T4I8-F1
#
_cell.length_a   1.000
_cell.length_b   1.000
_cell.length_c   1.000
_cell.angle_alpha   90.00
_cell.angle_beta   90.00
_cell.angle_gamma   90.00
#
_symmetry.space_group_name_H-M   'P 1'
#
loop_
_entity.id
_entity.type
_entity.pdbx_description
1 polymer ?
#
loop_
_entity_poly.entity_id
_entity_poly.type
_entity_poly.pdbx_seq_one_letter_code
_entity_poly.pdbx_strand_id
1 'polypeptide(L)' 'MGTPDPRELKRTLGPRLLEIAGVSGVGVPTGRLTVYLERDDLAVRRRVEQVVERLSPGVTVVFETTGRFRPQR' A
#
# COMPACT_ATOMS: atom_id res chain seq x y z
N MET A 1 -4.95 0.65 22.71
CA MET A 1 -5.46 0.40 21.34
C MET A 1 -4.64 -0.74 20.78
N GLY A 2 -5.27 -1.88 20.46
CA GLY A 2 -4.57 -2.97 19.78
C GLY A 2 -4.18 -2.53 18.37
N THR A 3 -2.99 -2.91 17.93
CA THR A 3 -2.57 -2.68 16.54
C THR A 3 -3.56 -3.41 15.61
N PRO A 4 -4.20 -2.72 14.65
CA PRO A 4 -5.17 -3.37 13.76
C PRO A 4 -4.51 -4.52 12.98
N ASP A 5 -5.25 -5.63 12.80
CA ASP A 5 -4.74 -6.81 12.06
C ASP A 5 -4.37 -6.39 10.63
N PRO A 6 -3.10 -6.58 10.21
CA PRO A 6 -2.66 -6.26 8.86
C PRO A 6 -3.54 -6.87 7.77
N ARG A 7 -4.03 -8.10 7.95
CA ARG A 7 -4.92 -8.78 6.99
C ARG A 7 -6.27 -8.09 6.89
N GLU A 8 -6.80 -7.61 8.01
CA GLU A 8 -8.04 -6.83 8.04
C GLU A 8 -7.83 -5.47 7.36
N LEU A 9 -6.70 -4.80 7.62
CA LEU A 9 -6.33 -3.56 6.94
C LEU A 9 -6.24 -3.76 5.42
N LYS A 10 -5.60 -4.82 4.95
CA LYS A 10 -5.54 -5.13 3.51
C LYS A 10 -6.94 -5.34 2.93
N ARG A 11 -7.83 -6.04 3.64
CA ARG A 11 -9.20 -6.30 3.18
C ARG A 11 -10.01 -5.01 3.08
N THR A 12 -9.85 -4.10 4.04
CA THR A 12 -10.60 -2.84 4.12
C THR A 12 -10.04 -1.78 3.17
N LEU A 13 -8.72 -1.59 3.15
CA LEU A 13 -8.06 -0.53 2.39
C LEU A 13 -7.71 -0.95 0.97
N GLY A 14 -7.46 -2.25 0.73
CA GLY A 14 -7.00 -2.79 -0.54
C GLY A 14 -7.80 -2.33 -1.76
N PRO A 15 -9.13 -2.47 -1.79
CA PRO A 15 -9.94 -2.02 -2.92
C PRO A 15 -9.76 -0.53 -3.23
N ARG A 16 -9.70 0.34 -2.21
CA ARG A 16 -9.53 1.79 -2.36
C ARG A 16 -8.13 2.19 -2.80
N LEU A 17 -7.11 1.47 -2.31
CA LEU A 17 -5.73 1.73 -2.67
C LEU A 17 -5.44 1.29 -4.11
N LEU A 18 -6.06 0.21 -4.58
CA LEU A 18 -5.95 -0.26 -5.97
C LEU A 18 -6.64 0.68 -6.98
N GLU A 19 -7.56 1.55 -6.53
CA GLU A 19 -8.17 2.60 -7.37
C GLU A 19 -7.20 3.77 -7.65
N ILE A 20 -6.07 3.87 -6.93
CA ILE A 20 -5.10 4.96 -7.08
C ILE A 20 -4.17 4.64 -8.27
N ALA A 21 -4.22 5.47 -9.31
CA ALA A 21 -3.28 5.37 -10.44
C ALA A 21 -1.83 5.44 -9.95
N GLY A 22 -0.99 4.48 -10.39
CA GLY A 22 0.38 4.31 -9.92
C GLY A 22 0.56 3.25 -8.83
N VAL A 23 -0.52 2.73 -8.24
CA VAL A 23 -0.50 1.56 -7.34
C VAL A 23 -0.64 0.29 -8.18
N SER A 24 0.35 -0.60 -8.10
CA SER A 24 0.37 -1.89 -8.80
C SER A 24 -0.12 -3.05 -7.91
N GLY A 25 -0.20 -2.87 -6.59
CA GLY A 25 -0.64 -3.92 -5.68
C GLY A 25 -0.70 -3.51 -4.22
N VAL A 26 -1.34 -4.34 -3.39
CA VAL A 26 -1.38 -4.19 -1.93
C VAL A 26 -1.18 -5.54 -1.26
N GLY A 27 -0.26 -5.61 -0.31
CA GLY A 27 0.14 -6.82 0.40
C GLY A 27 0.31 -6.61 1.90
N VAL A 28 0.55 -7.72 2.60
CA VAL A 28 0.91 -7.74 4.03
C VAL A 28 2.13 -8.60 4.31
N PRO A 29 3.26 -8.42 3.57
CA PRO A 29 4.48 -9.14 3.86
C PRO A 29 4.89 -8.86 5.30
N THR A 30 5.33 -9.91 6.00
CA THR A 30 5.82 -9.84 7.40
C THR A 30 4.89 -9.11 8.37
N GLY A 31 3.58 -9.09 8.10
CA GLY A 31 2.58 -8.44 8.94
C GLY A 31 2.53 -6.92 8.82
N ARG A 32 2.98 -6.33 7.71
CA ARG A 32 2.93 -4.88 7.48
C ARG A 32 2.17 -4.55 6.21
N LEU A 33 1.23 -3.61 6.29
CA LEU A 33 0.53 -3.12 5.10
C LEU A 33 1.54 -2.50 4.14
N THR A 34 1.71 -3.14 2.98
CA THR A 34 2.69 -2.75 1.96
C THR A 34 1.95 -2.41 0.68
N VAL A 35 2.23 -1.24 0.12
CA VAL A 35 1.67 -0.78 -1.15
C VAL A 35 2.76 -0.83 -2.20
N TYR A 36 2.47 -1.57 -3.26
CA TYR A 36 3.34 -1.71 -4.42
C TYR A 36 3.04 -0.60 -5.41
N LEU A 37 4.08 0.12 -5.84
CA LEU A 37 3.99 1.21 -6.81
C LEU A 37 4.63 0.80 -8.14
N GLU A 38 4.04 1.25 -9.25
CA GLU A 38 4.59 1.04 -10.60
C GLU A 38 5.96 1.72 -10.77
N ARG A 39 6.13 2.87 -10.13
CA ARG A 39 7.36 3.67 -10.11
C ARG A 39 7.46 4.41 -8.79
N ASP A 40 8.65 4.89 -8.46
CA ASP A 40 8.81 5.75 -7.29
C ASP A 40 8.19 7.14 -7.57
N ASP A 41 6.99 7.38 -7.04
CA ASP A 41 6.23 8.61 -7.26
C ASP A 41 5.72 9.18 -5.93
N LEU A 42 6.27 10.33 -5.55
CA LEU A 42 5.94 10.98 -4.28
C LEU A 42 4.47 11.42 -4.21
N ALA A 43 3.86 11.79 -5.33
CA ALA A 43 2.46 12.21 -5.35
C ALA A 43 1.54 11.02 -5.06
N VAL A 44 1.87 9.85 -5.61
CA VAL A 44 1.14 8.60 -5.34
C VAL A 44 1.30 8.17 -3.88
N ARG A 45 2.52 8.23 -3.33
CA ARG A 45 2.78 7.94 -1.90
C ARG A 45 1.92 8.81 -0.98
N ARG A 46 1.95 10.14 -1.19
CA ARG A 46 1.13 11.08 -0.41
C ARG A 46 -0.36 10.80 -0.55
N ARG A 47 -0.82 10.41 -1.73
CA ARG A 47 -2.23 10.08 -1.94
C ARG A 47 -2.64 8.82 -1.18
N VAL A 48 -1.80 7.79 -1.17
CA VAL A 48 -1.99 6.57 -0.38
C VAL A 48 -2.03 6.91 1.11
N GLU A 49 -1.05 7.68 1.61
CA GLU A 49 -0.99 8.09 3.02
C GLU A 49 -2.26 8.82 3.45
N GLN A 50 -2.77 9.75 2.64
CA GLN A 50 -4.04 10.44 2.93
C GLN A 50 -5.24 9.49 3.02
N VAL A 51 -5.31 8.48 2.15
CA VAL A 51 -6.40 7.50 2.17
C VAL A 51 -6.31 6.63 3.42
N VAL A 52 -5.11 6.18 3.76
CA VAL A 52 -4.85 5.35 4.94
C VAL A 52 -5.16 6.13 6.21
N GLU A 53 -4.63 7.34 6.37
CA GLU A 53 -4.86 8.17 7.56
C GLU A 53 -6.34 8.48 7.76
N ARG A 54 -7.09 8.73 6.67
CA ARG A 54 -8.54 8.99 6.75
C ARG A 54 -9.35 7.76 7.19
N LEU A 55 -8.98 6.57 6.73
CA LEU A 55 -9.77 5.34 6.94
C LEU A 55 -9.27 4.50 8.12
N SER A 56 -8.01 4.66 8.51
CA SER A 56 -7.35 3.88 9.57
C SER A 56 -6.20 4.73 10.15
N PRO A 57 -6.53 5.74 10.98
CA PRO A 57 -5.56 6.67 11.54
C PRO A 57 -4.43 5.96 12.30
N GLY A 58 -3.19 6.43 12.13
CA GLY A 58 -2.02 5.88 12.83
C GLY A 58 -1.50 4.54 12.29
N VAL A 59 -2.06 4.02 11.19
CA VAL A 59 -1.50 2.86 10.49
C VAL A 59 -0.30 3.28 9.65
N THR A 60 0.84 2.62 9.86
CA THR A 60 2.02 2.79 9.00
C THR A 60 1.90 1.96 7.74
N VAL A 61 2.11 2.59 6.58
CA VAL A 61 2.23 1.93 5.28
C VAL A 61 3.69 1.87 4.85
N VAL A 62 4.09 0.72 4.33
CA VAL A 62 5.37 0.53 3.63
C VAL A 62 5.14 0.67 2.13
N PHE A 63 6.06 1.33 1.44
CA PHE A 63 6.01 1.46 -0.02
C PHE A 63 7.13 0.66 -0.65
N GLU A 64 6.78 -0.18 -1.62
CA GLU A 64 7.75 -0.92 -2.42
C GLU A 64 7.50 -0.64 -3.90
N THR A 65 8.56 -0.38 -4.66
CA THR A 65 8.44 -0.33 -6.12
C THR A 65 8.70 -1.72 -6.68
N THR A 66 7.81 -2.25 -7.51
CA THR A 66 8.02 -3.56 -8.13
C THR A 66 9.15 -3.58 -9.18
N GLY A 67 9.78 -2.42 -9.44
CA GLY A 67 10.71 -2.24 -10.55
C GLY A 67 10.01 -2.43 -11.90
N ARG A 68 10.68 -2.11 -13.01
CA ARG A 68 10.24 -2.64 -14.30
C ARG A 68 10.39 -4.15 -14.24
N PHE A 69 9.30 -4.88 -14.47
CA PHE A 69 9.32 -6.33 -14.67
C PHE A 69 10.49 -6.68 -15.61
N ARG A 70 11.58 -7.23 -15.06
CA ARG A 70 12.64 -7.83 -15.87
C ARG A 70 12.28 -9.30 -15.95
N PRO A 71 11.93 -9.84 -17.13
CA PRO A 71 11.76 -11.28 -17.25
C PRO A 71 13.08 -11.94 -16.80
N GLN A 72 12.99 -12.84 -15.82
CA GLN A 72 14.13 -13.69 -15.47
C GLN A 72 14.46 -14.51 -16.72
N ARG A 73 15.68 -14.32 -17.25
CA ARG A 73 16.26 -15.18 -18.26
C ARG A 73 16.89 -16.40 -17.61
#